data_AF-A0A9D7KLB8-F1
#
_entry.id   AF-A0A9D7KLB8-F1
#
_cell.length_a   1.000
_cell.length_b   1.000
_cell.length_c   1.000
_cell.angle_alpha   90.00
_cell.angle_beta   90.00
_cell.angle_gamma   90.00
#
_symmetry.space_group_name_H-M   'P 1'
#
loop_
_entity.id
_entity.type
_entity.pdbx_description
1 polymer ?
#
loop_
_entity_poly.entity_id
_entity_poly.type
_entity_poly.pdbx_seq_one_letter_code
_entity_poly.pdbx_strand_id
1 'polypeptide(L)'
;MKGITQSVLFFFDHLRRSKSFWVTIGGVVVMIVISALISYSVYDNITPGTAVAKIQQSYDFTLINLLNATTQLMIFVGLFTVAITVNSVIKRGVFDIFLSFPVRRWELLTGAFLSGIIFMFVVLLFLTMGIWVIHSSIFGMFYGEVLHWGLLNLLGFVIMFHLVIFVSFGFRSPIAGLLTAIAYSVIVSSVVFVMQQMIQTSSKVWLRETVNVVYWILPKSSEFSSSFFMAGQPTAEGHVLKLIISSLLFIFTVFGLTIIIFEKKDY
;
A
#
# COMPACT_ATOMS: atom_id res chain seq x y z
N MET A 1 15.32 12.37 -19.13
CA MET A 1 14.15 11.48 -19.35
C MET A 1 14.55 10.10 -19.88
N LYS A 2 15.43 9.96 -20.88
CA LYS A 2 15.88 8.63 -21.38
C LYS A 2 16.42 7.71 -20.27
N GLY A 3 17.18 8.25 -19.30
CA GLY A 3 17.72 7.48 -18.17
C GLY A 3 16.66 6.90 -17.23
N ILE A 4 15.61 7.66 -16.92
CA ILE A 4 14.49 7.18 -16.08
C ILE A 4 13.75 6.04 -16.76
N THR A 5 13.40 6.18 -18.05
CA THR A 5 12.68 5.14 -18.79
C THR A 5 13.48 3.85 -18.87
N GLN A 6 14.79 3.94 -19.16
CA GLN A 6 15.69 2.79 -19.16
C GLN A 6 15.77 2.13 -17.78
N SER A 7 15.82 2.93 -16.71
CA SER A 7 15.83 2.42 -15.34
C SER A 7 14.54 1.67 -15.02
N VAL A 8 13.37 2.25 -15.32
CA VAL A 8 12.06 1.60 -15.10
C VAL A 8 11.97 0.27 -15.83
N LEU A 9 12.32 0.23 -17.12
CA LEU A 9 12.26 -1.00 -17.92
C LEU A 9 13.19 -2.08 -17.36
N PHE A 10 14.41 -1.70 -16.96
CA PHE A 10 15.36 -2.62 -16.35
C PHE A 10 14.81 -3.25 -15.06
N PHE A 11 14.34 -2.42 -14.12
CA PHE A 11 13.83 -2.91 -12.85
C PHE A 11 12.57 -3.76 -13.04
N PHE A 12 11.71 -3.39 -14.00
CA PHE A 12 10.52 -4.16 -14.30
C PHE A 12 10.84 -5.54 -14.91
N ASP A 13 11.83 -5.64 -15.81
CA ASP A 13 12.29 -6.94 -16.34
C ASP A 13 12.92 -7.80 -15.24
N HIS A 14 13.69 -7.19 -14.34
CA HIS A 14 14.25 -7.89 -13.18
C HIS A 14 13.16 -8.38 -12.22
N LEU A 15 12.16 -7.55 -11.92
CA LEU A 15 10.96 -7.93 -11.17
C LEU A 15 10.28 -9.13 -11.83
N ARG A 16 9.96 -9.06 -13.12
CA ARG A 16 9.29 -10.12 -13.87
C ARG A 16 10.01 -11.47 -13.83
N ARG A 17 11.35 -11.47 -13.85
CA ARG A 17 12.17 -12.69 -13.79
C ARG A 17 12.33 -13.23 -12.37
N SER A 18 12.00 -12.45 -11.34
CA SER A 18 12.12 -12.87 -9.94
C SER A 18 11.08 -13.94 -9.58
N LYS A 19 11.45 -14.88 -8.72
CA LYS A 19 10.50 -15.86 -8.15
C LYS A 19 9.39 -15.16 -7.35
N SER A 20 9.72 -14.07 -6.65
CA SER A 20 8.78 -13.26 -5.86
C SER A 20 7.65 -12.67 -6.69
N PHE A 21 7.90 -12.29 -7.94
CA PHE A 21 6.88 -11.82 -8.86
C PHE A 21 5.82 -12.89 -9.12
N TRP A 22 6.25 -14.11 -9.46
CA TRP A 22 5.33 -15.23 -9.70
C TRP A 22 4.60 -15.66 -8.44
N VAL A 23 5.24 -15.62 -7.27
CA VAL A 23 4.59 -15.84 -5.97
C VAL A 23 3.50 -14.78 -5.73
N THR A 24 3.77 -13.51 -6.07
CA THR A 24 2.77 -12.43 -5.92
C THR A 24 1.57 -12.65 -6.83
N ILE A 25 1.80 -12.97 -8.11
CA ILE A 25 0.72 -13.27 -9.06
C ILE A 25 -0.08 -14.49 -8.62
N GLY A 26 0.59 -15.57 -8.23
CA GLY A 26 -0.07 -16.76 -7.70
C GLY A 26 -0.90 -16.43 -6.45
N GLY A 27 -0.37 -15.59 -5.57
CA GLY A 27 -1.09 -15.06 -4.41
C GLY A 27 -2.36 -14.31 -4.79
N VAL A 28 -2.31 -13.42 -5.77
CA VAL A 28 -3.51 -12.71 -6.27
C VAL A 28 -4.57 -13.70 -6.75
N VAL A 29 -4.18 -14.67 -7.59
CA VAL A 29 -5.12 -15.67 -8.12
C VAL A 29 -5.76 -16.48 -6.99
N VAL A 30 -4.96 -16.96 -6.03
CA VAL A 30 -5.46 -17.69 -4.86
C VAL A 30 -6.42 -16.83 -4.05
N MET A 31 -6.10 -15.56 -3.81
CA MET A 31 -6.98 -14.64 -3.07
C MET A 31 -8.31 -14.39 -3.78
N ILE A 32 -8.31 -14.26 -5.11
CA ILE A 32 -9.53 -14.11 -5.91
C ILE A 32 -10.40 -15.37 -5.79
N VAL A 33 -9.80 -16.56 -5.89
CA VAL A 33 -10.53 -17.84 -5.75
C VAL A 33 -11.11 -18.00 -4.35
N ILE A 34 -10.33 -17.73 -3.30
CA ILE A 34 -10.81 -17.79 -1.91
C ILE A 34 -11.97 -16.80 -1.71
N SER A 35 -11.84 -15.58 -2.24
CA SER A 35 -12.89 -14.56 -2.16
C SER A 35 -14.17 -15.01 -2.86
N ALA A 36 -14.06 -15.66 -4.02
CA ALA A 36 -15.19 -16.24 -4.73
C ALA A 36 -15.91 -17.32 -3.90
N LEU A 37 -15.14 -18.25 -3.30
CA LEU A 37 -15.67 -19.33 -2.47
C LEU A 37 -16.40 -18.78 -1.22
N ILE A 38 -15.81 -17.79 -0.56
CA ILE A 38 -16.43 -17.12 0.59
C ILE A 38 -17.72 -16.42 0.16
N SER A 39 -17.69 -15.70 -0.95
CA SER A 39 -18.86 -14.97 -1.47
C SER A 39 -20.03 -15.91 -1.77
N TYR A 40 -19.74 -17.03 -2.44
CA TYR A 40 -20.74 -18.05 -2.74
C TYR A 40 -21.30 -18.69 -1.46
N SER A 41 -20.41 -19.06 -0.52
CA SER A 41 -20.82 -19.63 0.77
C SER A 41 -21.73 -18.67 1.55
N VAL A 42 -21.41 -17.38 1.60
CA VAL A 42 -22.28 -16.39 2.27
C VAL A 42 -23.63 -16.27 1.58
N TYR A 43 -23.67 -16.25 0.24
CA TYR A 43 -24.90 -16.13 -0.52
C TYR A 43 -25.82 -17.35 -0.33
N ASP A 44 -25.28 -18.57 -0.36
CA ASP A 44 -26.03 -19.82 -0.21
C ASP A 44 -26.68 -19.95 1.19
N ASN A 45 -26.10 -19.30 2.19
CA ASN A 45 -26.64 -19.24 3.55
C ASN A 45 -27.77 -18.20 3.74
N ILE A 46 -28.13 -17.43 2.71
CA ILE A 46 -29.24 -16.47 2.77
C ILE A 46 -30.56 -17.23 2.61
N THR A 47 -31.42 -17.17 3.63
CA THR A 47 -32.71 -17.87 3.57
C THR A 47 -33.63 -17.27 2.51
N PRO A 48 -34.36 -18.10 1.73
CA PRO A 48 -35.37 -17.62 0.80
C PRO A 48 -36.42 -16.76 1.52
N GLY A 49 -36.76 -15.60 0.95
CA GLY A 49 -37.69 -14.64 1.57
C GLY A 49 -37.02 -13.63 2.52
N THR A 50 -35.70 -13.64 2.63
CA THR A 50 -34.96 -12.61 3.38
C THR A 50 -35.22 -11.22 2.79
N ALA A 51 -35.48 -10.24 3.67
CA ALA A 51 -35.67 -8.85 3.27
C ALA A 51 -34.43 -8.31 2.53
N VAL A 52 -34.64 -7.53 1.46
CA VAL A 52 -33.57 -6.94 0.63
C VAL A 52 -32.51 -6.22 1.48
N ALA A 53 -32.93 -5.50 2.52
CA ALA A 53 -32.02 -4.81 3.43
C ALA A 53 -31.01 -5.73 4.12
N LYS A 54 -31.39 -6.97 4.47
CA LYS A 54 -30.48 -7.95 5.07
C LYS A 54 -29.51 -8.52 4.04
N ILE A 55 -29.94 -8.70 2.78
CA ILE A 55 -29.07 -9.14 1.68
C ILE A 55 -27.98 -8.09 1.43
N GLN A 56 -28.37 -6.81 1.38
CA GLN A 56 -27.44 -5.70 1.23
C GLN A 56 -26.45 -5.62 2.40
N GLN A 57 -26.93 -5.77 3.64
CA GLN A 57 -26.06 -5.80 4.81
C GLN A 57 -25.04 -6.95 4.76
N SER A 58 -25.45 -8.15 4.35
CA SER A 58 -24.56 -9.29 4.17
C SER A 58 -23.52 -9.03 3.09
N TYR A 59 -23.92 -8.43 1.96
CA TYR A 59 -23.00 -8.02 0.90
C TYR A 59 -21.96 -7.02 1.41
N ASP A 60 -22.40 -5.92 2.02
CA ASP A 60 -21.50 -4.85 2.47
C ASP A 60 -20.49 -5.39 3.50
N PHE A 61 -20.97 -6.18 4.46
CA PHE A 61 -20.11 -6.79 5.47
C PHE A 61 -19.07 -7.74 4.86
N THR A 62 -19.48 -8.62 3.96
CA THR A 62 -18.58 -9.59 3.34
C THR A 62 -17.58 -8.92 2.41
N LEU A 63 -18.02 -7.97 1.58
CA LEU A 63 -17.16 -7.24 0.67
C LEU A 63 -16.07 -6.46 1.40
N ILE A 64 -16.45 -5.69 2.43
CA ILE A 64 -15.51 -4.89 3.24
C ILE A 64 -14.45 -5.80 3.87
N ASN A 65 -14.86 -6.92 4.46
CA ASN A 65 -13.93 -7.84 5.11
C ASN A 65 -13.00 -8.55 4.11
N LEU A 66 -13.54 -9.01 2.98
CA LEU A 66 -12.74 -9.64 1.92
C LEU A 66 -11.69 -8.68 1.37
N LEU A 67 -12.10 -7.47 1.03
CA LEU A 67 -11.20 -6.47 0.49
C LEU A 67 -10.13 -6.08 1.52
N ASN A 68 -10.49 -5.77 2.76
CA ASN A 68 -9.53 -5.41 3.81
C ASN A 68 -8.49 -6.51 4.04
N ALA A 69 -8.91 -7.77 4.16
CA ALA A 69 -8.00 -8.87 4.41
C ALA A 69 -7.06 -9.12 3.22
N THR A 70 -7.61 -9.15 2.00
CA THR A 70 -6.84 -9.48 0.80
C THR A 70 -5.90 -8.35 0.39
N THR A 71 -6.30 -7.08 0.45
CA THR A 71 -5.41 -5.97 0.09
C THR A 71 -4.29 -5.78 1.09
N GLN A 72 -4.55 -5.90 2.40
CA GLN A 72 -3.49 -5.78 3.41
C GLN A 72 -2.41 -6.84 3.20
N LEU A 73 -2.83 -8.10 3.00
CA LEU A 73 -1.89 -9.18 2.71
C LEU A 73 -1.12 -8.92 1.41
N MET A 74 -1.80 -8.44 0.36
CA MET A 74 -1.13 -8.13 -0.91
C MET A 74 -0.19 -6.94 -0.81
N ILE A 75 -0.49 -5.92 0.00
CA ILE A 75 0.41 -4.80 0.29
C ILE A 75 1.68 -5.32 0.95
N PHE A 76 1.58 -6.22 1.94
CA PHE A 76 2.75 -6.83 2.55
C PHE A 76 3.56 -7.64 1.53
N VAL A 77 2.93 -8.55 0.77
CA VAL A 77 3.60 -9.35 -0.26
C VAL A 77 4.28 -8.46 -1.32
N GLY A 78 3.61 -7.37 -1.72
CA GLY A 78 4.16 -6.35 -2.60
C GLY A 78 5.39 -5.68 -2.01
N LEU A 79 5.34 -5.27 -0.74
CA LEU A 79 6.48 -4.68 -0.03
C LEU A 79 7.66 -5.65 0.03
N PHE A 80 7.44 -6.93 0.33
CA PHE A 80 8.48 -7.95 0.29
C PHE A 80 9.11 -8.07 -1.11
N THR A 81 8.27 -8.19 -2.14
CA THR A 81 8.72 -8.38 -3.52
C THR A 81 9.56 -7.21 -4.01
N VAL A 82 9.09 -5.98 -3.76
CA VAL A 82 9.79 -4.79 -4.21
C VAL A 82 11.01 -4.50 -3.34
N ALA A 83 10.95 -4.70 -2.02
CA ALA A 83 12.11 -4.53 -1.14
C ALA A 83 13.26 -5.47 -1.53
N ILE A 84 12.98 -6.75 -1.79
CA ILE A 84 13.99 -7.72 -2.21
C ILE A 84 14.59 -7.33 -3.56
N THR A 85 13.75 -6.89 -4.50
CA THR A 85 14.19 -6.54 -5.87
C THR A 85 14.99 -5.24 -5.91
N VAL A 86 14.56 -4.20 -5.21
CA VAL A 86 15.30 -2.93 -5.17
C VAL A 86 16.66 -3.16 -4.53
N ASN A 87 16.70 -3.93 -3.43
CA ASN A 87 17.95 -4.21 -2.74
C ASN A 87 18.87 -5.19 -3.47
N SER A 88 18.37 -6.11 -4.29
CA SER A 88 19.23 -6.99 -5.09
C SER A 88 20.06 -6.21 -6.12
N VAL A 89 19.52 -5.10 -6.61
CA VAL A 89 20.21 -4.21 -7.57
C VAL A 89 21.24 -3.30 -6.90
N ILE A 90 21.08 -3.01 -5.61
CA ILE A 90 22.00 -2.18 -4.82
C ILE A 90 23.17 -3.01 -4.24
N LYS A 91 23.13 -4.35 -4.34
CA LYS A 91 24.28 -5.17 -3.96
C LYS A 91 25.49 -4.80 -4.82
N ARG A 92 26.66 -4.62 -4.16
CA ARG A 92 27.97 -4.39 -4.79
C ARG A 92 28.17 -5.37 -5.94
N GLY A 93 28.50 -4.87 -7.13
CA GLY A 93 28.57 -5.64 -8.37
C GLY A 93 27.51 -5.27 -9.41
N VAL A 94 26.22 -5.26 -9.07
CA VAL A 94 25.17 -4.85 -10.04
C VAL A 94 25.14 -3.34 -10.19
N PHE A 95 25.29 -2.61 -9.08
CA PHE A 95 25.35 -1.16 -9.08
C PHE A 95 26.58 -0.60 -9.82
N ASP A 96 27.71 -1.31 -9.77
CA ASP A 96 28.93 -0.91 -10.48
C ASP A 96 28.78 -1.04 -12.00
N ILE A 97 28.02 -2.05 -12.46
CA ILE A 97 27.61 -2.15 -13.86
C ILE A 97 26.74 -0.94 -14.25
N PHE A 98 25.90 -0.43 -13.35
CA PHE A 98 25.09 0.76 -13.63
C PHE A 98 25.88 2.05 -13.75
N LEU A 99 26.97 2.19 -13.00
CA LEU A 99 27.89 3.32 -13.14
C LEU A 99 28.62 3.33 -14.49
N SER A 100 28.67 2.20 -15.20
CA SER A 100 29.21 2.13 -16.57
C SER A 100 28.25 2.70 -17.63
N PHE A 101 26.96 2.82 -17.31
CA PHE A 101 25.97 3.49 -18.17
C PHE A 101 25.88 4.99 -17.83
N PRO A 102 25.55 5.87 -18.80
CA PRO A 102 25.40 7.31 -18.58
C PRO A 102 24.07 7.65 -17.89
N VAL A 103 23.75 6.98 -16.77
CA VAL A 103 22.52 7.16 -15.97
C VAL A 103 22.89 7.75 -14.61
N ARG A 104 22.19 8.81 -14.18
CA ARG A 104 22.47 9.42 -12.87
C ARG A 104 21.92 8.55 -11.74
N ARG A 105 22.57 8.60 -10.57
CA ARG A 105 22.18 7.83 -9.37
C ARG A 105 20.70 8.06 -8.98
N TRP A 106 20.23 9.31 -8.99
CA TRP A 106 18.83 9.62 -8.69
C TRP A 106 17.85 9.10 -9.76
N GLU A 107 18.25 9.00 -11.04
CA GLU A 107 17.40 8.44 -12.09
C GLU A 107 17.21 6.94 -11.90
N LEU A 108 18.27 6.22 -11.49
CA LEU A 108 18.21 4.80 -11.13
C LEU A 108 17.26 4.57 -9.96
N LEU A 109 17.41 5.37 -8.90
CA LEU A 109 16.55 5.30 -7.73
C LEU A 109 15.09 5.57 -8.10
N THR A 110 14.83 6.64 -8.85
CA THR A 110 13.48 6.99 -9.33
C THR A 110 12.87 5.88 -10.18
N GLY A 111 13.67 5.27 -11.07
CA GLY A 111 13.22 4.14 -11.89
C GLY A 111 12.86 2.92 -11.06
N ALA A 112 13.63 2.62 -10.03
CA ALA A 112 13.33 1.56 -9.06
C ALA A 112 11.99 1.82 -8.37
N PHE A 113 11.77 3.05 -7.89
CA PHE A 113 10.51 3.45 -7.26
C PHE A 113 9.32 3.30 -8.20
N LEU A 114 9.39 3.89 -9.39
CA LEU A 114 8.30 3.84 -10.37
C LEU A 114 7.99 2.40 -10.79
N SER A 115 9.00 1.55 -10.99
CA SER A 115 8.77 0.15 -11.35
C SER A 115 8.00 -0.61 -10.26
N GLY A 116 8.34 -0.39 -8.99
CA GLY A 116 7.65 -0.97 -7.85
C GLY A 116 6.20 -0.48 -7.72
N ILE A 117 5.98 0.82 -7.94
CA ILE A 117 4.64 1.43 -7.91
C ILE A 117 3.79 0.88 -9.05
N ILE A 118 4.32 0.80 -10.27
CA ILE A 118 3.61 0.26 -11.44
C ILE A 118 3.27 -1.22 -11.21
N PHE A 119 4.22 -2.01 -10.72
CA PHE A 119 3.99 -3.41 -10.40
C PHE A 119 2.85 -3.55 -9.39
N MET A 120 2.89 -2.81 -8.28
CA MET A 120 1.86 -2.88 -7.26
C MET A 120 0.51 -2.35 -7.73
N PHE A 121 0.52 -1.30 -8.57
CA PHE A 121 -0.70 -0.78 -9.18
C PHE A 121 -1.40 -1.87 -9.99
N VAL A 122 -0.68 -2.58 -10.86
CA VAL A 122 -1.24 -3.70 -11.63
C VAL A 122 -1.77 -4.80 -10.72
N VAL A 123 -1.00 -5.18 -9.68
CA VAL A 123 -1.40 -6.21 -8.71
C VAL A 123 -2.69 -5.84 -7.97
N LEU A 124 -2.77 -4.64 -7.40
CA LEU A 124 -3.96 -4.17 -6.70
C LEU A 124 -5.15 -4.01 -7.64
N LEU A 125 -4.90 -3.50 -8.84
CA LEU A 125 -5.94 -3.32 -9.85
C LEU A 125 -6.59 -4.68 -10.19
N PHE A 126 -5.80 -5.72 -10.47
CA PHE A 126 -6.31 -7.06 -10.73
C PHE A 126 -7.03 -7.67 -9.53
N LEU A 127 -6.49 -7.52 -8.33
CA LEU A 127 -7.10 -8.05 -7.11
C LEU A 127 -8.45 -7.38 -6.82
N THR A 128 -8.47 -6.04 -6.76
CA THR A 128 -9.66 -5.27 -6.44
C THR A 128 -10.73 -5.42 -7.52
N MET A 129 -10.37 -5.37 -8.81
CA MET A 129 -11.34 -5.63 -9.89
C MET A 129 -11.84 -7.08 -9.86
N GLY A 130 -10.97 -8.06 -9.62
CA GLY A 130 -11.36 -9.47 -9.55
C GLY A 130 -12.37 -9.73 -8.44
N ILE A 131 -12.11 -9.23 -7.23
CA ILE A 131 -13.03 -9.37 -6.09
C ILE A 131 -14.33 -8.61 -6.37
N TRP A 132 -14.24 -7.37 -6.84
CA TRP A 132 -15.41 -6.56 -7.17
C TRP A 132 -16.33 -7.26 -8.18
N VAL A 133 -15.80 -7.66 -9.34
CA VAL A 133 -16.60 -8.31 -10.39
C VAL A 133 -17.24 -9.60 -9.90
N ILE A 134 -16.48 -10.47 -9.24
CA ILE A 134 -17.00 -11.77 -8.77
C ILE A 134 -18.05 -11.58 -7.67
N HIS A 135 -17.73 -10.81 -6.63
CA HIS A 135 -18.62 -10.60 -5.49
C HIS A 135 -19.90 -9.87 -5.93
N SER A 136 -19.77 -8.82 -6.74
CA SER A 136 -20.92 -8.09 -7.29
C SER A 136 -21.79 -8.96 -8.20
N SER A 137 -21.20 -9.87 -8.99
CA SER A 137 -21.98 -10.77 -9.86
C SER A 137 -22.79 -11.79 -9.06
N ILE A 138 -22.26 -12.30 -7.94
CA ILE A 138 -22.96 -13.27 -7.08
C ILE A 138 -24.20 -12.64 -6.41
N PHE A 139 -24.05 -11.41 -5.90
CA PHE A 139 -25.11 -10.73 -5.17
C PHE A 139 -25.99 -9.81 -6.04
N GLY A 140 -25.60 -9.57 -7.29
CA GLY A 140 -26.30 -8.66 -8.21
C GLY A 140 -26.17 -7.18 -7.86
N MET A 141 -25.15 -6.78 -7.09
CA MET A 141 -24.95 -5.41 -6.60
C MET A 141 -23.58 -4.88 -7.01
N PHE A 142 -23.52 -3.75 -7.72
CA PHE A 142 -22.28 -3.16 -8.23
C PHE A 142 -22.06 -1.77 -7.64
N TYR A 143 -21.06 -1.65 -6.75
CA TYR A 143 -20.65 -0.39 -6.12
C TYR A 143 -19.31 0.07 -6.70
N GLY A 144 -19.26 1.27 -7.29
CA GLY A 144 -18.05 1.82 -7.92
C GLY A 144 -17.00 2.31 -6.92
N GLU A 145 -17.41 2.55 -5.68
CA GLU A 145 -16.60 3.01 -4.55
C GLU A 145 -15.43 2.04 -4.25
N VAL A 146 -15.61 0.76 -4.57
CA VAL A 146 -14.59 -0.29 -4.44
C VAL A 146 -13.32 0.03 -5.23
N LEU A 147 -13.47 0.56 -6.46
CA LEU A 147 -12.33 0.90 -7.31
C LEU A 147 -11.58 2.13 -6.76
N HIS A 148 -12.32 3.11 -6.27
CA HIS A 148 -11.74 4.28 -5.62
C HIS A 148 -10.93 3.88 -4.37
N TRP A 149 -11.47 2.98 -3.56
CA TRP A 149 -10.78 2.43 -2.41
C TRP A 149 -9.50 1.66 -2.78
N GLY A 150 -9.50 0.90 -3.88
CA GLY A 150 -8.29 0.25 -4.40
C GLY A 150 -7.16 1.24 -4.73
N LEU A 151 -7.50 2.39 -5.32
CA LEU A 151 -6.54 3.46 -5.59
C LEU A 151 -6.00 4.12 -4.31
N LEU A 152 -6.84 4.31 -3.30
CA LEU A 152 -6.38 4.80 -1.99
C LEU A 152 -5.41 3.81 -1.33
N ASN A 153 -5.65 2.50 -1.45
CA ASN A 153 -4.74 1.48 -0.94
C ASN A 153 -3.37 1.50 -1.64
N LEU A 154 -3.33 1.81 -2.95
CA LEU A 154 -2.07 2.04 -3.64
C LEU A 154 -1.29 3.17 -2.97
N LEU A 155 -1.94 4.28 -2.64
CA LEU A 155 -1.27 5.38 -1.94
C LEU A 155 -0.71 4.93 -0.58
N GLY A 156 -1.47 4.12 0.17
CA GLY A 156 -0.99 3.47 1.40
C GLY A 156 0.28 2.64 1.18
N PHE A 157 0.33 1.84 0.11
CA PHE A 157 1.53 1.12 -0.31
C PHE A 157 2.69 2.06 -0.64
N VAL A 158 2.46 3.11 -1.44
CA VAL A 158 3.50 4.06 -1.85
C VAL A 158 4.16 4.69 -0.62
N ILE A 159 3.39 5.09 0.38
CA ILE A 159 3.91 5.66 1.64
C ILE A 159 4.85 4.67 2.34
N MET A 160 4.39 3.43 2.55
CA MET A 160 5.20 2.40 3.21
C MET A 160 6.43 2.04 2.40
N PHE A 161 6.30 2.00 1.08
CA PHE A 161 7.40 1.67 0.19
C PHE A 161 8.53 2.71 0.24
N HIS A 162 8.20 4.00 0.33
CA HIS A 162 9.18 5.06 0.56
C HIS A 162 9.88 4.92 1.91
N LEU A 163 9.14 4.56 2.96
CA LEU A 163 9.71 4.30 4.28
C LEU A 163 10.69 3.12 4.25
N VAL A 164 10.30 2.00 3.61
CA VAL A 164 11.17 0.82 3.44
C VAL A 164 12.47 1.23 2.79
N ILE A 165 12.40 1.91 1.64
CA ILE A 165 13.59 2.26 0.89
C ILE A 165 14.49 3.22 1.67
N PHE A 166 13.92 4.26 2.28
CA PHE A 166 14.67 5.22 3.08
C PHE A 166 15.49 4.54 4.18
N VAL A 167 14.85 3.65 4.95
CA VAL A 167 15.50 2.90 6.02
C VAL A 167 16.49 1.88 5.45
N SER A 168 16.15 1.18 4.37
CA SER A 168 17.05 0.23 3.73
C SER A 168 18.36 0.88 3.29
N PHE A 169 18.31 2.07 2.68
CA PHE A 169 19.51 2.81 2.30
C PHE A 169 20.22 3.46 3.49
N GLY A 170 19.46 3.92 4.49
CA GLY A 170 19.98 4.45 5.73
C GLY A 170 20.87 3.43 6.45
N PHE A 171 20.38 2.21 6.62
CA PHE A 171 21.03 1.13 7.36
C PHE A 171 21.82 0.14 6.48
N ARG A 172 21.83 0.32 5.15
CA ARG A 172 22.42 -0.64 4.20
C ARG A 172 21.88 -2.07 4.37
N SER A 173 20.63 -2.20 4.80
CA SER A 173 20.00 -3.48 5.10
C SER A 173 18.59 -3.51 4.52
N PRO A 174 18.32 -4.42 3.56
CA PRO A 174 16.98 -4.62 3.00
C PRO A 174 15.98 -4.99 4.10
N ILE A 175 16.44 -5.85 5.00
CA ILE A 175 15.67 -6.41 6.10
C ILE A 175 15.30 -5.31 7.09
N ALA A 176 16.21 -4.36 7.37
CA ALA A 176 15.91 -3.26 8.28
C ALA A 176 14.73 -2.42 7.77
N GLY A 177 14.73 -2.03 6.49
CA GLY A 177 13.64 -1.25 5.92
C GLY A 177 12.30 -1.98 5.96
N LEU A 178 12.32 -3.27 5.64
CA LEU A 178 11.12 -4.10 5.69
C LEU A 178 10.60 -4.28 7.13
N LEU A 179 11.47 -4.59 8.10
CA LEU A 179 11.10 -4.71 9.50
C LEU A 179 10.54 -3.39 10.05
N THR A 180 11.11 -2.25 9.66
CA THR A 180 10.58 -0.95 10.05
C THR A 180 9.20 -0.68 9.48
N ALA A 181 8.94 -1.01 8.21
CA ALA A 181 7.60 -0.85 7.64
C ALA A 181 6.57 -1.77 8.30
N ILE A 182 6.95 -3.02 8.61
CA ILE A 182 6.08 -3.95 9.35
C ILE A 182 5.79 -3.41 10.76
N ALA A 183 6.84 -3.09 11.53
CA ALA A 183 6.71 -2.55 12.88
C ALA A 183 5.88 -1.25 12.89
N TYR A 184 6.08 -0.40 11.90
CA TYR A 184 5.30 0.82 11.75
C TYR A 184 3.82 0.51 11.47
N SER A 185 3.54 -0.33 10.46
CA SER A 185 2.17 -0.65 10.04
C SER A 185 1.35 -1.31 11.15
N VAL A 186 1.96 -2.23 11.92
CA VAL A 186 1.26 -3.01 12.96
C VAL A 186 1.21 -2.28 14.29
N ILE A 187 2.33 -1.73 14.74
CA ILE A 187 2.46 -1.18 16.11
C ILE A 187 2.20 0.32 16.09
N VAL A 188 3.04 1.07 15.36
CA VAL A 188 3.03 2.54 15.45
C VAL A 188 1.71 3.10 14.94
N SER A 189 1.21 2.60 13.80
CA SER A 189 -0.04 3.10 13.22
C SER A 189 -1.24 2.87 14.14
N SER A 190 -1.33 1.68 14.76
CA SER A 190 -2.38 1.32 15.71
C SER A 190 -2.32 2.18 16.98
N VAL A 191 -1.12 2.37 17.54
CA VAL A 191 -0.92 3.20 18.74
C VAL A 191 -1.30 4.65 18.45
N VAL A 192 -0.83 5.19 17.33
CA VAL A 192 -1.10 6.57 16.92
C VAL A 192 -2.60 6.80 16.71
N PHE A 193 -3.30 5.84 16.09
CA PHE A 193 -4.75 5.89 15.92
C PHE A 193 -5.50 5.91 17.26
N VAL A 194 -5.17 4.99 18.18
CA VAL A 194 -5.80 4.93 19.51
C VAL A 194 -5.50 6.19 20.32
N MET A 195 -4.25 6.67 20.28
CA MET A 195 -3.85 7.91 20.93
C MET A 195 -4.66 9.10 20.43
N GLN A 196 -4.87 9.22 19.12
CA GLN A 196 -5.69 10.28 18.54
C GLN A 196 -7.12 10.24 19.09
N GLN A 197 -7.76 9.06 19.10
CA GLN A 197 -9.12 8.91 19.61
C GLN A 197 -9.25 9.27 21.10
N MET A 198 -8.33 8.78 21.94
CA MET A 198 -8.37 9.03 23.39
C MET A 198 -8.04 10.48 23.76
N ILE A 199 -7.15 11.13 23.02
CA ILE A 199 -6.64 12.45 23.37
C ILE A 199 -7.56 13.56 22.85
N GLN A 200 -8.36 13.31 21.81
CA GLN A 200 -9.41 14.24 21.38
C GLN A 200 -10.45 14.52 22.47
N THR A 201 -10.70 13.56 23.37
CA THR A 201 -11.57 13.73 24.54
C THR A 201 -10.87 14.31 25.77
N SER A 202 -9.57 14.59 25.70
CA SER A 202 -8.81 15.14 26.83
C SER A 202 -9.10 16.63 27.05
N SER A 203 -9.12 17.06 28.32
CA SER A 203 -9.21 18.47 28.70
C SER A 203 -7.90 19.24 28.49
N LYS A 204 -6.76 18.55 28.40
CA LYS A 204 -5.43 19.15 28.25
C LYS A 204 -5.18 19.56 26.80
N VAL A 205 -5.26 20.86 26.52
CA VAL A 205 -5.06 21.44 25.17
C VAL A 205 -3.67 21.11 24.61
N TRP A 206 -2.60 21.29 25.38
CA TRP A 206 -1.23 21.05 24.90
C TRP A 206 -0.98 19.59 24.47
N LEU A 207 -1.63 18.63 25.15
CA LEU A 207 -1.52 17.21 24.82
C LEU A 207 -2.23 16.92 23.49
N ARG A 208 -3.41 17.51 23.29
CA ARG A 208 -4.19 17.43 22.05
C ARG A 208 -3.39 17.96 20.86
N GLU A 209 -2.78 19.13 21.01
CA GLU A 209 -2.00 19.74 19.93
C GLU A 209 -0.73 18.95 19.61
N THR A 210 0.01 18.49 20.64
CA THR A 210 1.21 17.66 20.43
C THR A 210 0.88 16.39 19.67
N VAL A 211 -0.19 15.69 20.06
CA VAL A 211 -0.59 14.45 19.40
C VAL A 211 -1.12 14.70 18.00
N ASN A 212 -1.87 15.78 17.77
CA ASN A 212 -2.29 16.18 16.44
C ASN A 212 -1.08 16.43 15.51
N VAL A 213 -0.06 17.16 15.99
CA VAL A 213 1.16 17.43 15.20
C VAL A 213 1.88 16.13 14.85
N VAL A 214 2.12 15.25 15.85
CA VAL A 214 2.77 13.96 15.62
C VAL A 214 1.98 13.11 14.64
N TYR A 215 0.66 13.03 14.83
CA TYR A 215 -0.26 12.29 13.96
C TYR A 215 -0.18 12.76 12.51
N TRP A 216 -0.15 14.07 12.23
CA TRP A 216 -0.12 14.60 10.86
C TRP A 216 1.25 14.50 10.17
N ILE A 217 2.34 14.36 10.93
CA ILE A 217 3.70 14.18 10.38
C ILE A 217 3.97 12.72 10.01
N LEU A 218 3.41 11.79 10.77
CA LEU A 218 3.68 10.36 10.63
C LEU A 218 2.96 9.74 9.41
N PRO A 219 3.50 8.65 8.82
CA PRO A 219 2.89 8.01 7.66
C PRO A 219 1.56 7.33 7.97
N LYS A 220 0.52 7.58 7.18
CA LYS A 220 -0.86 7.13 7.46
C LYS A 220 -1.34 6.00 6.57
N SER A 221 -0.49 5.00 6.30
CA SER A 221 -0.85 3.95 5.35
C SER A 221 -2.07 3.14 5.75
N SER A 222 -2.31 2.93 7.04
CA SER A 222 -3.44 2.14 7.55
C SER A 222 -4.78 2.86 7.38
N GLU A 223 -4.80 4.20 7.39
CA GLU A 223 -6.03 4.97 7.21
C GLU A 223 -6.61 4.80 5.81
N PHE A 224 -5.75 4.69 4.78
CA PHE A 224 -6.20 4.42 3.41
C PHE A 224 -6.80 3.03 3.23
N SER A 225 -6.51 2.09 4.14
CA SER A 225 -7.14 0.77 4.16
C SER A 225 -8.44 0.73 4.95
N SER A 226 -8.86 1.85 5.55
CA SER A 226 -10.05 1.85 6.39
C SER A 226 -11.35 1.65 5.58
N SER A 227 -12.28 0.91 6.17
CA SER A 227 -13.61 0.65 5.62
C SER A 227 -14.50 1.90 5.57
N PHE A 228 -14.11 2.98 6.26
CA PHE A 228 -14.81 4.28 6.23
C PHE A 228 -14.99 4.82 4.82
N PHE A 229 -13.98 4.60 3.96
CA PHE A 229 -14.01 5.02 2.56
C PHE A 229 -14.94 4.17 1.67
N MET A 230 -15.31 2.96 2.11
CA MET A 230 -16.30 2.13 1.42
C MET A 230 -17.71 2.33 1.93
N ALA A 231 -17.87 2.48 3.25
CA ALA A 231 -19.18 2.51 3.90
C ALA A 231 -19.90 3.87 3.77
N GLY A 232 -19.35 4.81 2.97
CA GLY A 232 -19.93 6.15 2.78
C GLY A 232 -20.11 6.94 4.07
N GLN A 233 -19.38 6.57 5.14
CA GLN A 233 -19.56 7.23 6.43
C GLN A 233 -19.12 8.69 6.33
N PRO A 234 -19.88 9.62 6.92
CA PRO A 234 -19.55 11.03 6.87
C PRO A 234 -18.20 11.22 7.56
N THR A 235 -17.17 11.47 6.76
CA THR A 235 -15.89 11.94 7.28
C THR A 235 -16.01 13.42 7.57
N ALA A 236 -15.33 13.90 8.60
CA ALA A 236 -15.27 15.33 8.89
C ALA A 236 -14.81 16.08 7.63
N GLU A 237 -15.47 17.20 7.32
CA GLU A 237 -15.21 17.97 6.09
C GLU A 237 -13.70 18.22 5.90
N GLY A 238 -13.19 17.86 4.72
CA GLY A 238 -11.80 18.03 4.35
C GLY A 238 -10.81 17.01 4.96
N HIS A 239 -11.25 16.00 5.72
CA HIS A 239 -10.36 14.98 6.28
C HIS A 239 -9.56 14.24 5.20
N VAL A 240 -10.24 13.80 4.13
CA VAL A 240 -9.62 13.07 3.00
C VAL A 240 -8.55 13.91 2.32
N LEU A 241 -8.85 15.19 2.06
CA LEU A 241 -7.90 16.10 1.43
C LEU A 241 -6.67 16.33 2.32
N LYS A 242 -6.87 16.56 3.62
CA LYS A 242 -5.77 16.69 4.59
C LYS A 242 -4.91 15.43 4.64
N LEU A 243 -5.53 14.25 4.62
CA LEU A 243 -4.87 12.95 4.61
C LEU A 243 -4.00 12.77 3.36
N ILE A 244 -4.52 13.10 2.18
CA ILE A 244 -3.77 13.03 0.92
C ILE A 244 -2.60 14.02 0.93
N ILE A 245 -2.83 15.28 1.33
CA ILE A 245 -1.77 16.31 1.36
C ILE A 245 -0.65 15.92 2.32
N SER A 246 -0.96 15.48 3.56
CA SER A 246 0.07 15.09 4.52
C SER A 246 0.87 13.88 4.02
N SER A 247 0.20 12.95 3.35
CA SER A 247 0.84 11.77 2.75
C SER A 247 1.76 12.13 1.59
N LEU A 248 1.35 13.04 0.72
CA LEU A 248 2.20 13.55 -0.36
C LEU A 248 3.42 14.28 0.18
N LEU A 249 3.25 15.16 1.17
CA LEU A 249 4.37 15.84 1.82
C LEU A 249 5.35 14.84 2.44
N PHE A 250 4.85 13.81 3.12
CA PHE A 250 5.68 12.73 3.65
C PHE A 250 6.45 12.01 2.53
N ILE A 251 5.77 11.60 1.45
CA ILE A 251 6.39 10.91 0.30
C ILE A 251 7.52 11.77 -0.28
N PHE A 252 7.26 13.03 -0.63
CA PHE A 252 8.27 13.90 -1.23
C PHE A 252 9.43 14.17 -0.28
N THR A 253 9.17 14.36 1.01
CA THR A 253 10.21 14.60 2.00
C THR A 253 11.11 13.37 2.15
N VAL A 254 10.53 12.19 2.36
CA VAL A 254 11.27 10.95 2.53
C VAL A 254 12.01 10.56 1.26
N PHE A 255 11.39 10.75 0.09
CA PHE A 255 12.04 10.53 -1.20
C PHE A 255 13.24 11.45 -1.40
N GLY A 256 13.08 12.75 -1.14
CA GLY A 256 14.16 13.75 -1.22
C GLY A 256 15.32 13.42 -0.28
N LEU A 257 15.03 13.06 0.97
CA LEU A 257 16.03 12.61 1.93
C LEU A 257 16.74 11.33 1.48
N THR A 258 16.00 10.39 0.87
CA THR A 258 16.56 9.16 0.32
C THR A 258 17.55 9.47 -0.80
N ILE A 259 17.23 10.38 -1.73
CA ILE A 259 18.14 10.82 -2.79
C ILE A 259 19.42 11.41 -2.18
N ILE A 260 19.30 12.30 -1.19
CA ILE A 260 20.46 12.94 -0.54
C ILE A 260 21.37 11.89 0.12
N ILE A 261 20.79 10.92 0.83
CA ILE A 261 21.54 9.81 1.47
C ILE A 261 22.22 8.96 0.40
N PHE A 262 21.52 8.67 -0.68
CA PHE A 262 22.00 7.81 -1.75
C PHE A 262 23.14 8.45 -2.56
N GLU A 263 23.08 9.75 -2.80
CA GLU A 263 24.14 10.47 -3.52
C GLU A 263 25.42 10.62 -2.69
N LYS A 264 25.30 10.89 -1.38
CA LYS A 264 26.44 11.12 -0.49
C LYS A 264 27.19 9.84 -0.08
N LYS A 265 26.54 8.67 -0.17
CA LYS A 265 27.16 7.41 0.22
C LYS A 265 27.84 6.77 -0.98
N ASP A 266 29.10 6.39 -0.81
CA ASP A 266 29.76 5.44 -1.69
C ASP A 266 29.23 4.04 -1.38
N TYR A 267 28.66 3.40 -2.40
CA TYR A 267 28.15 2.04 -2.36
C TYR A 267 29.16 1.11 -3.01
#